data_AF-X0UII0-F1
#
_entry.id   AF-X0UII0-F1
#
_cell.length_a   1.000
_cell.length_b   1.000
_cell.length_c   1.000
_cell.angle_alpha   90.00
_cell.angle_beta   90.00
_cell.angle_gamma   90.00
#
_symmetry.space_group_name_H-M   'P 1'
#
loop_
_entity.id
_entity.type
_entity.pdbx_description
1 polymer ?
#
loop_
_entity_poly.entity_id
_entity_poly.type
_entity_poly.pdbx_seq_one_letter_code
_entity_poly.pdbx_strand_id
1 'polypeptide(L)' 'ALLEVTQIGKVCHGHCAIFEQVGDCIMPREGIFVRVLEPGEVSAGDHIVVLGNGR' A
#
# COMPACT_ATOMS: atom_id res chain seq x y z
N ALA A 1 -10.14 -6.84 -8.90
CA ALA A 1 -8.74 -6.50 -9.27
C ALA A 1 -7.79 -7.49 -8.59
N LEU A 2 -6.64 -7.79 -9.21
CA LEU A 2 -5.57 -8.64 -8.62
C LEU A 2 -4.27 -7.84 -8.49
N LEU A 3 -3.68 -7.87 -7.30
CA LEU A 3 -2.54 -7.04 -6.92
C LEU A 3 -1.44 -7.90 -6.29
N GLU A 4 -0.18 -7.66 -6.65
CA GLU A 4 1.00 -8.28 -6.03
C GLU A 4 1.68 -7.27 -5.11
N VAL A 5 1.88 -7.62 -3.83
CA VAL A 5 2.70 -6.81 -2.93
C VAL A 5 4.17 -6.89 -3.35
N THR A 6 4.76 -5.75 -3.72
CA THR A 6 6.15 -5.67 -4.18
C THR A 6 7.07 -5.02 -3.16
N GLN A 7 6.52 -4.20 -2.26
CA GLN A 7 7.29 -3.47 -1.27
C GLN A 7 6.48 -3.24 0.00
N ILE A 8 7.14 -3.36 1.15
CA ILE A 8 6.62 -2.96 2.45
C ILE A 8 7.41 -1.72 2.89
N GLY A 9 6.68 -0.68 3.27
CA GLY A 9 7.24 0.64 3.54
C GLY A 9 7.75 1.32 2.28
N LYS A 10 8.24 2.55 2.44
CA LYS A 10 9.10 3.23 1.45
C LYS A 10 10.10 4.12 2.15
N VAL A 11 11.26 4.35 1.52
CA VAL A 11 12.17 5.41 1.94
C VAL A 11 11.50 6.76 1.67
N CYS A 12 11.45 7.61 2.71
CA CYS A 12 11.04 8.99 2.54
C CYS A 12 12.20 9.82 2.00
N HIS A 13 11.97 10.58 0.95
CA HIS A 13 12.98 11.45 0.34
C HIS A 13 12.95 12.89 0.90
N GLY A 14 12.12 13.16 1.91
CA GLY A 14 11.94 14.48 2.54
C GLY A 14 10.60 14.60 3.28
N HIS A 15 10.27 15.81 3.75
CA HIS A 15 8.95 16.13 4.31
C HIS A 15 7.94 16.18 3.16
N CYS A 16 6.99 15.25 3.14
CA CYS A 16 5.90 15.19 2.16
C CYS A 16 4.59 15.72 2.76
N ALA A 17 3.55 15.87 1.92
CA ALA A 17 2.23 16.33 2.36
C ALA A 17 1.64 15.55 3.54
N ILE A 18 1.91 14.24 3.64
CA ILE A 18 1.50 13.42 4.79
C ILE A 18 2.22 13.91 6.05
N PHE A 19 3.55 14.01 6.01
CA PHE A 19 4.34 14.48 7.15
C PHE A 19 3.94 15.90 7.59
N GLU A 20 3.64 16.79 6.65
CA GLU A 20 3.19 18.15 6.97
C GLU A 20 1.82 18.18 7.65
N GLN A 21 0.90 17.28 7.28
CA GLN A 21 -0.45 17.24 7.85
C GLN A 21 -0.51 16.60 9.23
N VAL A 22 0.24 15.51 9.43
CA VAL A 22 0.16 14.70 10.66
C VAL A 22 1.41 14.75 11.54
N GLY A 23 2.50 15.38 11.09
CA GLY A 23 3.76 15.48 11.82
C GLY A 23 4.58 14.19 11.88
N ASP A 24 3.99 13.06 11.49
CA ASP A 24 4.63 11.75 11.44
C ASP A 24 4.22 11.00 10.17
N CYS A 25 5.20 10.56 9.38
CA CYS A 25 4.93 9.83 8.15
C CYS A 25 4.76 8.34 8.47
N ILE A 26 3.56 7.81 8.30
CA ILE A 26 3.28 6.38 8.48
C ILE A 26 3.78 5.53 7.30
N MET A 27 3.93 6.12 6.11
CA MET A 27 4.22 5.39 4.86
C MET A 27 5.49 4.52 4.90
N PRO A 28 6.59 4.89 5.58
CA PRO A 28 7.76 4.02 5.75
C PRO A 28 7.52 2.76 6.58
N ARG A 29 6.52 2.80 7.48
CA ARG A 29 6.29 1.73 8.47
C ARG A 29 5.06 0.89 8.14
N GLU A 30 3.99 1.52 7.67
CA GLU A 30 2.68 0.89 7.53
C GLU A 30 2.22 0.76 6.07
N GLY A 31 2.82 1.53 5.16
CA GLY A 31 2.45 1.48 3.74
C GLY A 31 2.87 0.18 3.08
N ILE A 32 2.06 -0.33 2.17
CA ILE A 32 2.45 -1.39 1.22
C ILE A 32 2.26 -0.86 -0.21
N PHE A 33 3.13 -1.30 -1.11
CA PHE A 33 3.04 -0.96 -2.53
C PHE A 33 2.83 -2.22 -3.33
N VAL A 34 2.01 -2.08 -4.37
CA VAL A 34 1.57 -3.21 -5.17
C VAL A 34 1.81 -2.95 -6.65
N ARG A 35 2.04 -4.02 -7.40
CA ARG A 35 1.90 -4.01 -8.86
C ARG A 35 0.50 -4.51 -9.22
N VAL A 36 -0.15 -3.82 -10.15
CA VAL A 36 -1.42 -4.28 -10.71
C VAL A 36 -1.14 -5.44 -11.65
N LEU A 37 -1.63 -6.64 -11.33
CA LEU A 37 -1.57 -7.80 -12.22
C LEU A 37 -2.80 -7.84 -13.13
N GLU A 38 -3.98 -7.57 -12.55
CA GLU A 38 -5.25 -7.50 -13.27
C GLU A 38 -6.03 -6.24 -12.86
N PRO A 39 -6.36 -5.36 -13.82
CA PRO A 39 -7.13 -4.16 -13.53
C PRO A 39 -8.56 -4.51 -13.12
N GLY A 40 -9.22 -3.57 -12.45
CA GLY A 40 -10.62 -3.68 -12.10
C GLY A 40 -11.02 -2.55 -11.17
N GLU A 41 -12.32 -2.33 -11.03
CA GLU A 41 -12.86 -1.36 -10.08
C GLU A 41 -12.75 -1.88 -8.65
N VAL A 42 -12.52 -0.96 -7.71
CA VAL A 42 -12.49 -1.21 -6.27
C VAL A 42 -13.21 -0.06 -5.57
N SER A 43 -13.90 -0.37 -4.49
CA SER A 43 -14.68 0.58 -3.68
C SER A 43 -14.38 0.40 -2.19
N ALA A 44 -14.62 1.46 -1.42
CA ALA A 44 -14.52 1.38 0.03
C ALA A 44 -15.53 0.37 0.58
N GLY A 45 -15.06 -0.57 1.40
CA GLY A 45 -15.88 -1.66 1.94
C GLY A 45 -15.72 -2.99 1.21
N ASP A 46 -15.03 -3.02 0.06
CA ASP A 46 -14.72 -4.28 -0.61
C ASP A 46 -13.84 -5.18 0.27
N HIS A 47 -14.15 -6.48 0.26
CA HIS A 47 -13.36 -7.46 0.98
C HIS A 47 -12.02 -7.70 0.31
N ILE A 48 -10.94 -7.63 1.10
CA ILE A 48 -9.60 -8.02 0.66
C ILE A 48 -9.36 -9.47 1.05
N VAL A 49 -8.98 -10.30 0.08
CA VAL A 49 -8.56 -11.68 0.31
C VAL A 49 -7.06 -11.77 0.08
N VAL A 50 -6.32 -12.20 1.09
CA VAL A 50 -4.88 -12.46 0.97
C VAL A 50 -4.69 -13.84 0.35
N LEU A 51 -4.22 -13.86 -0.89
CA LEU A 51 -3.82 -15.08 -1.57
C LEU A 51 -2.38 -15.39 -1.15
N GLY A 52 -2.22 -16.31 -0.21
CA GLY A 52 -0.89 -16.73 0.24
C GLY A 52 -0.14 -17.49 -0.85
N ASN A 53 1.18 -17.30 -0.92
CA ASN A 53 2.06 -18.27 -1.57
C ASN A 53 2.27 -19.41 -0.56
N GLY A 54 1.50 -20.49 -0.73
CA GLY A 54 1.33 -21.59 0.24
C GLY A 54 2.50 -21.85 1.19
N ARG A 55 2.20 -21.73 2.48
CA ARG A 55 2.68 -22.64 3.51
C ARG A 55 1.48 -23.23 4.21
#